data_AF-A0A7W9BNE0-F1
#
_entry.id   AF-A0A7W9BNE0-F1
#
_cell.length_a   1.000
_cell.length_b   1.000
_cell.length_c   1.000
_cell.angle_alpha   90.00
_cell.angle_beta   90.00
_cell.angle_gamma   90.00
#
_symmetry.space_group_name_H-M   'P 1'
#
loop_
_entity.id
_entity.type
_entity.pdbx_description
1 polymer ?
#
loop_
_entity_poly.entity_id
_entity_poly.type
_entity_poly.pdbx_seq_one_letter_code
_entity_poly.pdbx_strand_id
1 'polypeptide(L)' 'MGITTQEAFLDSKLESMPRILAMNTLAPNTIAQGVARDVVARGSGGSNVNVSSIAAQIGFAKHMA' A
#
# COMPACT_ATOMS: atom_id res chain seq x y z
N MET A 1 -7.22 -1.74 2.60
CA MET A 1 -6.96 -3.17 2.37
C MET A 1 -5.51 -3.29 1.96
N GLY A 2 -4.71 -4.03 2.72
CA GLY A 2 -3.33 -4.35 2.37
C GLY A 2 -3.13 -5.85 2.52
N ILE A 3 -2.11 -6.39 1.86
CA ILE A 3 -1.73 -7.80 1.93
C ILE A 3 -0.27 -7.91 2.37
N THR A 4 0.09 -9.07 2.89
CA THR A 4 1.47 -9.40 3.24
C THR A 4 1.77 -10.82 2.80
N THR A 5 3.03 -11.13 2.58
CA THR A 5 3.52 -12.49 2.35
C THR A 5 4.80 -12.68 3.13
N GLN A 6 4.90 -13.78 3.86
CA GLN A 6 6.08 -14.11 4.65
C GLN A 6 6.93 -15.11 3.87
N GLU A 7 7.94 -14.57 3.19
CA GLU A 7 8.93 -15.34 2.43
C GLU A 7 10.33 -14.93 2.91
N ALA A 8 11.27 -15.88 2.91
CA ALA A 8 12.67 -15.52 3.04
C ALA A 8 13.10 -14.82 1.75
N PHE A 9 13.93 -13.78 1.86
CA PHE A 9 14.31 -12.96 0.71
C PHE A 9 14.90 -13.80 -0.45
N LEU A 10 15.75 -14.76 -0.13
CA LEU A 10 16.41 -15.64 -1.09
C LEU A 10 15.47 -16.66 -1.75
N ASP A 11 14.32 -16.94 -1.11
CA ASP A 11 13.34 -17.94 -1.56
C ASP A 11 12.04 -17.28 -2.05
N SER A 12 12.03 -15.96 -2.17
CA SER A 12 10.84 -15.19 -2.51
C SER A 12 10.43 -15.41 -3.97
N LYS A 13 9.11 -15.52 -4.19
CA LYS A 13 8.60 -15.68 -5.56
C LYS A 13 8.66 -14.35 -6.29
N LEU A 14 8.99 -14.39 -7.58
CA LEU A 14 9.09 -13.19 -8.41
C LEU A 14 7.76 -12.42 -8.47
N GLU A 15 6.64 -13.12 -8.34
CA GLU A 15 5.29 -12.55 -8.39
C GLU A 15 4.85 -11.95 -7.05
N SER A 16 5.50 -12.31 -5.93
CA SER A 16 5.11 -11.87 -4.59
C SER A 16 5.25 -10.36 -4.43
N MET A 17 6.42 -9.79 -4.75
CA MET A 17 6.63 -8.34 -4.57
C MET A 17 5.74 -7.46 -5.44
N PRO A 18 5.61 -7.70 -6.76
CA PRO A 18 4.73 -6.92 -7.61
C PRO A 18 3.27 -6.94 -7.11
N ARG A 19 2.79 -8.09 -6.65
CA ARG A 19 1.45 -8.23 -6.07
C ARG A 19 1.29 -7.41 -4.79
N ILE A 20 2.27 -7.46 -3.89
CA ILE A 20 2.25 -6.70 -2.63
C ILE A 20 2.24 -5.20 -2.92
N LEU A 21 3.11 -4.69 -3.80
CA LEU A 21 3.16 -3.27 -4.16
C LEU A 21 1.89 -2.80 -4.87
N ALA A 22 1.33 -3.63 -5.76
CA ALA A 22 0.09 -3.31 -6.46
C ALA A 22 -1.04 -3.04 -5.46
N MET A 23 -1.14 -3.87 -4.42
CA MET A 23 -2.20 -3.77 -3.41
C MET A 23 -1.91 -2.72 -2.32
N ASN A 24 -0.67 -2.62 -1.83
CA ASN A 24 -0.33 -1.79 -0.68
C ASN A 24 0.07 -0.36 -1.05
N THR A 25 0.48 -0.12 -2.30
CA THR A 25 0.99 1.17 -2.75
C THR A 25 0.18 1.72 -3.90
N LEU A 26 0.09 0.98 -5.01
CA LEU A 26 -0.50 1.52 -6.25
C LEU A 26 -2.02 1.68 -6.13
N ALA A 27 -2.71 0.67 -5.63
CA ALA A 27 -4.17 0.72 -5.45
C ALA A 27 -4.61 1.85 -4.51
N PRO A 28 -4.10 1.98 -3.27
CA PRO A 28 -4.53 3.06 -2.37
C PRO A 28 -4.18 4.44 -2.92
N ASN A 29 -3.03 4.61 -3.58
CA ASN A 29 -2.67 5.88 -4.22
C ASN A 29 -3.64 6.24 -5.36
N THR A 30 -4.01 5.27 -6.19
CA THR A 30 -4.93 5.50 -7.32
C THR A 30 -6.34 5.86 -6.83
N ILE A 31 -6.84 5.15 -5.81
CA ILE A 31 -8.12 5.44 -5.16
C ILE A 31 -8.09 6.83 -4.52
N ALA A 32 -7.01 7.13 -3.78
CA ALA A 32 -6.81 8.40 -3.13
C ALA A 32 -6.89 9.58 -4.10
N GLN A 33 -6.22 9.46 -5.25
CA GLN A 33 -6.27 10.46 -6.30
C GLN A 33 -7.68 10.61 -6.90
N GLY A 34 -8.40 9.51 -7.11
CA GLY A 34 -9.78 9.54 -7.61
C GLY A 34 -10.70 10.31 -6.67
N VAL A 35 -10.66 9.99 -5.38
CA VAL A 35 -11.46 10.67 -4.35
C VAL A 35 -11.05 12.13 -4.20
N ALA A 36 -9.75 12.42 -4.17
CA ALA A 36 -9.26 13.79 -4.05
C ALA A 36 -9.75 14.67 -5.22
N ARG A 37 -9.73 14.15 -6.46
CA ARG A 37 -10.26 14.86 -7.63
C ARG A 37 -11.74 15.18 -7.50
N ASP A 38 -12.56 14.22 -7.06
CA ASP A 38 -13.99 14.41 -6.86
C ASP A 38 -14.30 15.42 -5.74
N VAL A 39 -13.60 15.32 -4.60
CA VAL A 39 -13.75 16.25 -3.47
C VAL A 39 -13.39 17.69 -3.87
N VAL A 40 -12.28 17.87 -4.60
CA VAL A 40 -11.88 19.17 -5.15
C VAL A 40 -12.90 19.70 -6.14
N ALA A 41 -13.41 18.87 -7.05
CA ALA A 41 -14.42 19.27 -8.03
C ALA A 41 -15.73 19.75 -7.38
N ARG A 42 -16.07 19.22 -6.20
CA ARG A 42 -17.24 19.63 -5.40
C ARG A 42 -16.99 20.86 -4.53
N GLY A 43 -15.79 21.46 -4.58
CA GLY A 43 -15.42 22.59 -3.70
C GLY A 43 -15.45 22.23 -2.22
N SER A 44 -15.35 20.95 -1.88
CA SER A 44 -15.41 20.44 -0.51
C SER A 44 -14.01 20.16 0.04
N GLY A 45 -13.88 20.18 1.36
CA GLY A 45 -12.68 19.72 2.06
C GLY A 45 -12.81 18.27 2.50
N GLY A 46 -11.68 17.60 2.70
CA GLY A 46 -11.64 16.23 3.20
C GLY A 46 -10.24 15.81 3.64
N SER A 47 -10.13 14.62 4.20
CA SER A 47 -8.87 14.01 4.58
C SER A 47 -8.75 12.61 3.98
N ASN A 48 -7.56 12.29 3.47
CA ASN A 48 -7.24 10.95 3.01
C ASN A 48 -6.30 10.28 4.03
N VAL A 49 -6.75 9.17 4.60
CA VAL A 49 -5.98 8.43 5.60
C VAL A 49 -5.67 7.04 5.05
N ASN A 50 -4.40 6.82 4.70
CA ASN A 50 -3.89 5.52 4.30
C ASN A 50 -3.35 4.76 5.52
N VAL A 51 -3.74 3.50 5.64
CA VAL A 51 -3.26 2.62 6.71
C VAL A 51 -1.93 2.01 6.28
N SER A 52 -0.87 2.35 7.01
CA SER A 52 0.45 1.72 6.91
C SER A 52 0.68 0.77 8.09
N SER A 53 1.91 0.32 8.28
CA SER A 53 2.34 -0.55 9.39
C SER A 53 3.66 -0.05 9.98
N ILE A 54 3.94 -0.42 11.23
CA ILE A 54 5.27 -0.26 11.84
C ILE A 54 6.36 -0.96 11.03
N ALA A 55 6.00 -1.98 10.23
CA ALA A 55 6.91 -2.64 9.28
C ALA A 55 7.43 -1.70 8.17
N ALA A 56 6.80 -0.54 7.95
CA ALA A 56 7.35 0.50 7.07
C ALA A 56 8.45 1.33 7.75
N GLN A 57 8.56 1.26 9.07
CA GLN A 57 9.55 2.00 9.87
C GLN A 57 10.73 1.12 10.27
N ILE A 58 10.49 -0.17 10.52
CA ILE A 58 11.51 -1.13 10.95
C ILE A 58 11.36 -2.46 10.21
N GLY A 59 12.49 -3.13 9.94
CA GLY A 59 12.51 -4.45 9.33
C GLY A 59 12.21 -5.55 10.35
N PHE A 60 11.32 -6.49 9.98
CA PHE A 60 11.09 -7.72 10.73
C PHE A 60 11.63 -8.92 9.96
N ALA A 61 12.22 -9.88 10.66
CA ALA A 61 12.67 -11.11 10.02
C ALA A 61 11.50 -11.82 9.31
N LYS A 62 11.71 -12.22 8.05
CA LYS A 62 10.71 -12.87 7.18
C LYS A 62 9.43 -12.05 6.92
N HIS A 63 9.45 -10.74 7.15
CA HIS A 63 8.42 -9.83 6.65
C HIS A 63 8.91 -9.20 5.35
N MET A 64 8.39 -9.66 4.22
CA MET A 64 8.48 -8.90 2.98
C MET A 64 7.34 -7.88 2.97
N ALA A 65 7.69 -6.62 2.73
CA ALA A 65 6.78 -5.47 2.64
C ALA A 65 6.71 -4.95 1.21
#